data_AF-A0A952TTJ7-F1
#
_entry.id   AF-A0A952TTJ7-F1
#
_cell.length_a   1.000
_cell.length_b   1.000
_cell.length_c   1.000
_cell.angle_alpha   90.00
_cell.angle_beta   90.00
_cell.angle_gamma   90.00
#
_symmetry.space_group_name_H-M   'P 1'
#
loop_
_entity.id
_entity.type
_entity.pdbx_description
1 polymer ?
#
loop_
_entity_poly.entity_id
_entity_poly.type
_entity_poly.pdbx_seq_one_letter_code
_entity_poly.pdbx_strand_id
1 'polypeptide(L)'
;MSWKISPKILQKKELLLWVVFLLVGFLVALSAFSSAPASSEKIPDSPESLETFIPSGHLLIPIEVANAERLEGVLGQNGIVDLYQPGQNPGERAKLVGKRLRLLRAPMNPQAFAVLLRDSEVDRFLTTQGPYIASIRPLKEGAHEVTRRSSSLQIDYHKETP
;
A
#
# COMPACT_ATOMS: atom_id res chain seq x y z
N MET A 1 -17.05 59.40 54.32
CA MET A 1 -15.81 58.60 54.28
C MET A 1 -15.66 58.01 52.88
N SER A 2 -14.84 58.63 52.03
CA SER A 2 -14.63 58.18 50.64
C SER A 2 -13.32 57.38 50.55
N TRP A 3 -13.42 56.08 50.27
CA TRP A 3 -12.29 55.15 50.25
C TRP A 3 -11.64 55.16 48.87
N LYS A 4 -10.51 55.87 48.72
CA LYS A 4 -9.69 55.88 47.51
C LYS A 4 -8.85 54.60 47.44
N ILE A 5 -9.30 53.62 46.65
CA ILE A 5 -8.50 52.43 46.32
C ILE A 5 -7.38 52.88 45.38
N SER A 6 -6.14 52.60 45.75
CA SER A 6 -4.96 53.09 45.04
C SER A 6 -4.73 52.35 43.70
N PRO A 7 -4.53 53.07 42.57
CA PRO A 7 -4.45 52.48 41.23
C PRO A 7 -3.22 51.59 41.01
N LYS A 8 -2.24 51.64 41.92
CA LYS A 8 -1.00 50.85 41.85
C LYS A 8 -1.24 49.35 42.04
N ILE A 9 -2.34 48.96 42.69
CA ILE A 9 -2.67 47.54 42.93
C ILE A 9 -3.29 46.91 41.69
N LEU A 10 -3.96 47.69 40.84
CA LEU A 10 -4.62 47.22 39.63
C LEU A 10 -3.59 46.94 38.51
N GLN A 11 -2.58 47.80 38.34
CA GLN A 11 -1.50 47.57 37.37
C GLN A 11 -0.66 46.32 37.66
N LYS A 12 -0.47 45.96 38.93
CA LYS A 12 0.30 44.76 39.30
C LYS A 12 -0.43 43.46 38.94
N LYS A 13 -1.76 43.46 38.92
CA LYS A 13 -2.57 42.29 38.55
C LYS A 13 -2.56 42.05 37.04
N GLU A 14 -2.66 43.12 36.26
CA GLU A 14 -2.49 43.05 34.80
C GLU A 14 -1.10 42.52 34.44
N LEU A 15 -0.04 43.08 35.05
CA LEU A 15 1.33 42.60 34.81
C LEU A 15 1.50 41.12 35.19
N LEU A 16 0.91 40.68 36.31
CA LEU A 16 0.93 39.28 36.72
C LEU A 16 0.24 38.37 35.70
N LEU A 17 -0.90 38.78 35.14
CA LEU A 17 -1.62 38.01 34.12
C LEU A 17 -0.80 37.86 32.84
N TRP A 18 -0.13 38.92 32.38
CA TRP A 18 0.76 38.85 31.22
C TRP A 18 1.97 37.95 31.45
N VAL A 19 2.55 37.98 32.65
CA VAL A 19 3.68 37.10 33.00
C VAL A 19 3.25 35.64 33.03
N VAL A 20 2.08 35.33 33.60
CA VAL A 20 1.53 33.96 33.61
C VAL A 20 1.22 33.49 32.18
N PHE A 21 0.63 34.35 31.35
CA PHE A 21 0.32 34.03 29.95
C PHE A 21 1.59 33.71 29.14
N LEU A 22 2.65 34.51 29.30
CA LEU A 22 3.95 34.26 28.66
C LEU A 22 4.61 32.97 29.17
N LEU A 23 4.52 32.69 30.47
CA LEU A 23 5.06 31.44 31.06
C LEU A 23 4.35 30.20 30.52
N VAL A 24 3.02 30.24 30.42
CA VAL A 24 2.22 29.12 29.86
C VAL A 24 2.51 28.96 28.37
N GLY A 25 2.56 30.05 27.60
CA GLY A 25 2.91 30.01 26.19
C GLY A 25 4.32 29.45 25.94
N PHE A 26 5.28 29.84 26.76
CA PHE A 26 6.66 29.32 26.68
C PHE A 26 6.73 27.83 27.04
N LEU A 27 5.97 27.39 28.04
CA LEU A 27 5.89 25.98 28.42
C LEU A 27 5.28 25.11 27.31
N VAL A 28 4.25 25.61 26.62
CA VAL A 28 3.64 24.94 25.46
C VAL A 28 4.58 24.95 24.25
N ALA A 29 5.34 26.03 24.03
CA ALA A 29 6.35 26.07 22.97
C ALA A 29 7.49 25.06 23.23
N LEU A 30 7.90 24.89 24.49
CA LEU A 30 8.89 23.87 24.89
C LEU A 30 8.37 22.44 24.67
N SER A 31 7.10 22.16 24.95
CA SER A 31 6.54 20.82 24.71
C SER A 31 6.37 20.51 23.22
N ALA A 32 6.03 21.51 22.41
CA ALA A 32 5.97 21.40 20.95
C ALA A 32 7.37 21.22 20.32
N PHE A 33 8.40 21.87 20.86
CA PHE A 33 9.77 21.77 20.33
C PHE A 33 10.46 20.43 20.62
N SER A 34 10.11 19.77 21.73
CA SER A 34 10.56 18.38 22.01
C SER A 34 9.84 17.31 21.18
N SER A 35 8.85 17.71 20.37
CA SER A 35 8.14 16.82 19.44
C SER A 35 8.65 16.98 18.01
N ALA A 36 9.92 17.34 17.81
CA ALA A 36 10.60 16.99 16.58
C ALA A 36 10.62 15.46 16.48
N PRO A 37 9.98 14.83 15.48
CA PRO A 37 10.18 13.42 15.26
C PRO A 37 11.65 13.25 14.87
N ALA A 38 12.47 12.86 15.84
CA ALA A 38 13.77 12.26 15.59
C ALA A 38 13.56 10.86 15.00
N SER A 39 12.78 10.76 13.92
CA SER A 39 12.97 9.74 12.91
C SER A 39 14.14 10.21 12.06
N SER A 40 15.32 10.28 12.67
CA SER A 40 16.54 9.98 11.95
C SER A 40 16.46 8.48 11.66
N GLU A 41 15.59 8.16 10.71
CA GLU A 41 15.60 6.90 10.01
C GLU A 41 17.00 6.84 9.43
N LYS A 42 17.80 6.01 10.07
CA LYS A 42 19.15 5.64 9.64
C LYS A 42 19.00 5.27 8.17
N ILE A 43 19.29 6.20 7.26
CA ILE A 43 19.42 5.88 5.85
C ILE A 43 20.48 4.78 5.85
N PRO A 44 20.12 3.53 5.51
CA PRO A 44 21.15 2.51 5.45
C PRO A 44 22.13 2.99 4.39
N ASP A 45 23.34 3.31 4.83
CA ASP A 45 24.47 3.50 3.96
C ASP A 45 24.57 2.23 3.10
N SER A 46 24.43 2.43 1.79
CA SER A 46 24.30 1.40 0.76
C SER A 46 22.89 0.81 0.62
N PRO A 47 22.31 0.74 -0.61
CA PRO A 47 21.29 -0.26 -0.86
C PRO A 47 21.96 -1.61 -0.55
N GLU A 48 21.62 -2.22 0.58
CA GLU A 48 21.86 -3.64 0.82
C GLU A 48 21.10 -4.39 -0.29
N SER A 49 21.81 -4.49 -1.41
CA SER A 49 21.65 -5.37 -2.55
C SER A 49 20.23 -5.83 -2.82
N LEU A 50 19.63 -5.30 -3.89
CA LEU A 50 18.55 -6.00 -4.60
C LEU A 50 18.90 -7.49 -4.84
N GLU A 51 20.20 -7.82 -4.91
CA GLU A 51 20.74 -9.19 -4.96
C GLU A 51 20.44 -10.05 -3.71
N THR A 52 20.25 -9.46 -2.52
CA THR A 52 19.93 -10.20 -1.28
C THR A 52 18.53 -10.84 -1.34
N PHE A 53 17.62 -10.28 -2.13
CA PHE A 53 16.22 -10.71 -2.18
C PHE A 53 15.90 -11.66 -3.33
N ILE A 54 16.84 -11.85 -4.26
CA ILE A 54 16.67 -12.75 -5.41
C ILE A 54 17.34 -14.09 -5.07
N PRO A 55 16.59 -15.18 -4.89
CA PRO A 55 17.19 -16.48 -4.63
C PRO A 55 18.04 -16.93 -5.83
N SER A 56 19.11 -17.67 -5.56
CA SER A 56 19.99 -18.22 -6.59
C SER A 56 19.21 -19.01 -7.65
N GLY A 57 19.60 -18.89 -8.91
CA GLY A 57 18.93 -19.55 -10.03
C GLY A 57 17.58 -18.95 -10.42
N HIS A 58 17.30 -17.73 -9.94
CA HIS A 58 16.14 -16.95 -10.34
C HIS A 58 16.53 -15.59 -10.88
N LEU A 59 15.69 -15.07 -11.78
CA LEU A 59 15.81 -13.77 -12.38
C LEU A 59 14.53 -12.96 -12.12
N LEU A 60 14.70 -11.67 -11.81
CA LEU A 60 13.59 -10.73 -11.77
C LEU A 60 13.41 -10.09 -13.15
N ILE A 61 12.25 -10.33 -13.76
CA ILE A 61 11.91 -9.77 -15.07
C ILE A 61 10.84 -8.71 -14.90
N PRO A 62 11.08 -7.45 -15.31
CA PRO A 62 10.06 -6.42 -15.30
C PRO A 62 8.97 -6.75 -16.32
N ILE A 63 7.71 -6.51 -15.96
CA ILE A 63 6.57 -6.80 -16.83
C ILE A 63 5.53 -5.68 -16.77
N GLU A 64 4.83 -5.52 -17.89
CA GLU A 64 3.64 -4.68 -17.98
C GLU A 64 2.39 -5.50 -17.68
N VAL A 65 1.54 -4.98 -16.78
CA VAL A 65 0.30 -5.66 -16.36
C VAL A 65 -0.90 -4.84 -16.79
N ALA A 66 -1.68 -5.36 -17.74
CA ALA A 66 -2.85 -4.69 -18.31
C ALA A 66 -3.94 -4.37 -17.28
N ASN A 67 -4.00 -5.13 -16.19
CA ASN A 67 -4.96 -4.94 -15.10
C ASN A 67 -4.31 -4.43 -13.81
N ALA A 68 -3.20 -3.69 -13.89
CA ALA A 68 -2.45 -3.16 -12.74
C ALA A 68 -3.33 -2.43 -11.72
N GLU A 69 -4.18 -1.49 -12.17
CA GLU A 69 -5.09 -0.72 -11.30
C GLU A 69 -6.01 -1.62 -10.46
N ARG A 70 -6.47 -2.75 -11.03
CA ARG A 70 -7.34 -3.71 -10.32
C ARG A 70 -6.59 -4.54 -9.29
N LEU A 71 -5.26 -4.60 -9.38
CA LEU A 71 -4.43 -5.32 -8.43
C LEU A 71 -4.05 -4.46 -7.23
N GLU A 72 -4.16 -3.13 -7.31
CA GLU A 72 -3.67 -2.22 -6.26
C GLU A 72 -4.27 -2.51 -4.88
N GLY A 73 -5.56 -2.85 -4.82
CA GLY A 73 -6.27 -3.13 -3.56
C GLY A 73 -6.16 -4.57 -3.05
N VAL A 74 -5.56 -5.49 -3.81
CA VAL A 74 -5.51 -6.93 -3.46
C VAL A 74 -4.07 -7.42 -3.34
N LEU A 75 -3.17 -6.89 -4.15
CA LEU A 75 -1.76 -7.21 -4.13
C LEU A 75 -1.05 -6.26 -3.15
N GLY A 76 -0.44 -6.80 -2.10
CA GLY A 76 0.45 -6.05 -1.21
C GLY A 76 1.81 -5.77 -1.88
N GLN A 77 2.90 -5.97 -1.14
CA GLN A 77 4.27 -5.83 -1.70
C GLN A 77 4.62 -6.96 -2.68
N ASN A 78 4.06 -8.15 -2.47
CA ASN A 78 4.23 -9.31 -3.33
C ASN A 78 2.97 -10.19 -3.35
N GLY A 79 2.90 -11.10 -4.30
CA GLY A 79 1.83 -12.10 -4.36
C GLY A 79 2.11 -13.21 -5.37
N ILE A 80 1.29 -14.27 -5.34
CA ILE A 80 1.37 -15.36 -6.31
C ILE A 80 0.30 -15.14 -7.37
N VAL A 81 0.70 -15.16 -8.63
CA VAL A 81 -0.19 -14.91 -9.76
C VAL A 81 -0.05 -15.94 -10.86
N ASP A 82 -1.06 -16.00 -11.71
CA ASP A 82 -0.92 -16.50 -13.07
C ASP A 82 -0.87 -15.36 -14.05
N LEU A 83 -0.07 -15.52 -15.09
CA LEU A 83 0.06 -14.55 -16.17
C LEU A 83 -0.51 -15.13 -17.45
N TYR A 84 -1.34 -14.33 -18.09
CA TYR A 84 -1.96 -14.64 -19.37
C TYR A 84 -1.57 -13.57 -20.38
N GLN A 85 -1.30 -13.99 -21.62
CA GLN A 85 -1.20 -13.09 -22.75
C GLN A 85 -2.60 -12.89 -23.33
N PRO A 86 -3.08 -11.65 -23.50
CA PRO A 86 -4.35 -11.41 -24.18
C PRO A 86 -4.28 -11.95 -25.62
N GLY A 87 -5.40 -12.47 -26.13
CA GLY A 87 -5.52 -12.82 -27.54
C GLY A 87 -5.36 -11.58 -28.42
N GLN A 88 -4.77 -11.73 -29.60
CA GLN A 88 -4.54 -10.60 -30.51
C GLN A 88 -5.85 -10.19 -31.22
N ASN A 89 -6.77 -11.15 -31.40
CA ASN A 89 -8.03 -10.94 -32.10
C ASN A 89 -9.24 -10.95 -31.14
N PRO A 90 -10.31 -10.20 -31.46
CA PRO A 90 -11.57 -10.29 -30.74
C PRO A 90 -12.10 -11.73 -30.71
N GLY A 91 -12.34 -12.27 -29.51
CA GLY A 91 -12.82 -13.64 -29.29
C GLY A 91 -11.73 -14.69 -29.12
N GLU A 92 -10.46 -14.34 -29.34
CA GLU A 92 -9.34 -15.22 -29.05
C GLU A 92 -9.12 -15.35 -27.53
N ARG A 93 -8.96 -16.59 -27.05
CA ARG A 93 -8.78 -16.86 -25.62
C ARG A 93 -7.40 -16.41 -25.17
N ALA A 94 -7.32 -15.84 -23.97
CA ALA A 94 -6.05 -15.51 -23.36
C ALA A 94 -5.19 -16.78 -23.14
N LYS A 95 -3.92 -16.70 -23.53
CA LYS A 95 -2.98 -17.82 -23.44
C LYS A 95 -2.24 -17.77 -22.10
N LEU A 96 -2.24 -18.87 -21.36
CA LEU A 96 -1.44 -18.97 -20.14
C LEU A 96 0.06 -18.94 -20.49
N VAL A 97 0.77 -17.94 -19.96
CA VAL A 97 2.22 -17.76 -20.14
C VAL A 97 2.99 -18.34 -18.96
N GLY A 98 2.48 -18.11 -17.75
CA GLY A 98 3.13 -18.52 -16.51
C GLY A 98 2.14 -18.82 -15.41
N LYS A 99 2.45 -19.82 -14.59
CA LYS A 99 1.59 -20.33 -13.53
C LYS A 99 2.28 -20.23 -12.18
N ARG A 100 1.59 -19.70 -11.17
CA ARG A 100 2.08 -19.56 -9.78
C ARG A 100 3.41 -18.78 -9.71
N LEU A 101 3.52 -17.73 -10.50
CA LEU A 101 4.68 -16.86 -10.49
C LEU A 101 4.59 -15.88 -9.33
N ARG A 102 5.74 -15.56 -8.74
CA ARG A 102 5.81 -14.57 -7.66
C ARG A 102 5.91 -13.19 -8.31
N LEU A 103 4.85 -12.41 -8.20
CA LEU A 103 4.78 -11.03 -8.64
C LEU A 103 5.25 -10.13 -7.51
N LEU A 104 6.18 -9.24 -7.81
CA LEU A 104 6.73 -8.25 -6.90
C LEU A 104 6.39 -6.85 -7.41
N ARG A 105 6.08 -5.95 -6.47
CA ARG A 105 5.94 -4.53 -6.73
C ARG A 105 7.27 -3.83 -6.40
N ALA A 106 7.72 -2.91 -7.25
CA ALA A 106 8.93 -2.17 -6.96
C ALA A 106 8.72 -1.22 -5.75
N PRO A 107 9.60 -1.20 -4.74
CA PRO A 107 9.42 -0.35 -3.56
C PRO A 107 9.39 1.15 -3.88
N MET A 108 10.23 1.58 -4.82
CA MET A 108 10.36 2.98 -5.24
C MET A 108 9.38 3.38 -6.33
N ASN A 109 8.73 2.42 -6.99
CA ASN A 109 7.70 2.68 -8.00
C ASN A 109 6.58 1.64 -7.90
N PRO A 110 5.50 1.95 -7.16
CA PRO A 110 4.37 1.04 -6.97
C PRO A 110 3.64 0.61 -8.26
N GLN A 111 3.84 1.34 -9.35
CA GLN A 111 3.24 1.02 -10.66
C GLN A 111 4.09 0.04 -11.46
N ALA A 112 5.36 -0.16 -11.08
CA ALA A 112 6.24 -1.11 -11.72
C ALA A 112 6.13 -2.49 -11.08
N PHE A 113 5.92 -3.50 -11.93
CA PHE A 113 5.82 -4.90 -11.55
C PHE A 113 6.98 -5.70 -12.12
N ALA A 114 7.42 -6.69 -11.35
CA ALA A 114 8.39 -7.67 -11.80
C ALA A 114 7.97 -9.07 -11.37
N VAL A 115 8.35 -10.07 -12.16
CA VAL A 115 8.07 -11.48 -11.87
C VAL A 115 9.37 -12.21 -11.61
N LEU A 116 9.35 -13.03 -10.57
CA LEU A 116 10.46 -13.91 -10.25
C LEU A 116 10.29 -15.21 -11.04
N LEU A 117 11.27 -15.52 -11.89
CA LEU A 117 11.30 -16.70 -12.75
C LEU A 117 12.58 -17.49 -12.50
N ARG A 118 12.55 -18.80 -12.72
CA ARG A 118 13.77 -19.61 -12.73
C ARG A 118 14.52 -19.37 -14.03
N ASP A 119 15.85 -19.41 -13.98
CA ASP A 119 16.70 -19.14 -15.15
C ASP A 119 16.33 -20.01 -16.38
N SER A 120 15.98 -21.28 -16.14
CA SER A 120 15.56 -22.21 -17.18
C SER A 120 14.20 -21.90 -17.83
N GLU A 121 13.39 -21.03 -17.21
CA GLU A 121 12.07 -20.63 -17.69
C GLU A 121 12.11 -19.26 -18.41
N VAL A 122 13.23 -18.52 -18.29
CA VAL A 122 13.40 -17.15 -18.81
C VAL A 122 13.25 -17.10 -20.33
N ASP A 123 13.99 -17.92 -21.07
CA ASP A 123 13.98 -17.88 -22.54
C ASP A 123 12.56 -18.06 -23.09
N ARG A 124 11.83 -19.04 -22.55
CA ARG A 124 10.44 -19.30 -22.91
C ARG A 124 9.54 -18.12 -22.58
N PHE A 125 9.72 -17.50 -21.40
CA PHE A 125 8.92 -16.36 -20.98
C PHE A 125 9.13 -15.15 -21.92
N LEU A 126 10.39 -14.86 -22.26
CA LEU A 126 10.76 -13.73 -23.12
C LEU A 126 10.28 -13.87 -24.58
N THR A 127 9.98 -15.09 -25.06
CA THR A 127 9.35 -15.25 -26.39
C THR A 127 7.94 -14.67 -26.49
N THR A 128 7.28 -14.48 -25.36
CA THR A 128 5.96 -13.85 -25.29
C THR A 128 6.14 -12.43 -24.77
N GLN A 129 5.73 -11.41 -25.54
CA GLN A 129 5.79 -10.01 -25.10
C GLN A 129 4.43 -9.54 -24.57
N GLY A 130 4.47 -8.72 -23.52
CA GLY A 130 3.32 -8.13 -22.84
C GLY A 130 2.64 -7.01 -23.65
N PRO A 131 1.53 -6.45 -23.14
CA PRO A 131 1.12 -6.48 -21.73
C PRO A 131 0.43 -7.79 -21.30
N TYR A 132 0.64 -8.21 -20.05
CA TYR A 132 0.06 -9.43 -19.48
C TYR A 132 -1.17 -9.13 -18.62
N ILE A 133 -2.10 -10.09 -18.55
CA ILE A 133 -3.18 -10.10 -17.57
C ILE A 133 -2.76 -10.99 -16.39
N ALA A 134 -2.79 -10.43 -15.17
CA ALA A 134 -2.45 -11.18 -13.96
C ALA A 134 -3.71 -11.60 -13.18
N SER A 135 -3.76 -12.87 -12.78
CA SER A 135 -4.79 -13.42 -11.90
C SER A 135 -4.18 -13.84 -10.56
N ILE A 136 -4.68 -13.29 -9.46
CA ILE A 136 -4.14 -13.55 -8.12
C ILE A 136 -4.56 -14.95 -7.66
N ARG A 137 -3.61 -15.68 -7.07
CA ARG A 137 -3.86 -16.93 -6.35
C ARG A 137 -3.70 -16.74 -4.86
N PRO A 138 -4.56 -17.37 -4.04
CA PRO A 138 -4.32 -17.46 -2.62
C PRO A 138 -3.04 -18.25 -2.34
N LEU A 139 -2.24 -17.77 -1.39
CA LEU A 139 -1.16 -18.56 -0.80
C LEU A 139 -1.81 -19.72 -0.04
N LYS A 140 -1.33 -20.95 -0.22
CA LYS A 140 -1.98 -22.15 0.32
C LYS A 140 -2.05 -22.20 1.86
N GLU A 141 -1.44 -21.26 2.57
CA GLU A 141 -1.59 -21.11 4.02
C GLU A 141 -2.83 -20.27 4.32
N GLY A 142 -3.92 -20.95 4.72
CA GLY A 142 -5.11 -20.28 5.26
C GLY A 142 -6.18 -19.87 4.25
N ALA A 143 -6.34 -20.60 3.14
CA ALA A 143 -7.51 -20.44 2.29
C ALA A 143 -8.77 -20.82 3.09
N HIS A 144 -9.39 -19.84 3.74
CA HIS A 144 -10.74 -19.98 4.26
C HIS A 144 -11.65 -20.20 3.05
N GLU A 145 -12.06 -21.44 2.86
CA GLU A 145 -13.15 -21.77 1.96
C GLU A 145 -14.34 -20.93 2.40
N VAL A 146 -14.71 -19.94 1.59
CA VAL A 146 -15.98 -19.25 1.75
C VAL A 146 -17.03 -20.27 1.36
N THR A 147 -17.36 -21.16 2.31
CA THR A 147 -18.55 -22.00 2.24
C THR A 147 -19.71 -21.03 2.13
N ARG A 148 -20.10 -20.70 0.89
CA ARG A 148 -21.44 -20.20 0.61
C ARG A 148 -22.35 -21.27 1.18
N ARG A 149 -22.96 -20.99 2.34
CA ARG A 149 -24.20 -21.66 2.71
C ARG A 149 -25.11 -21.47 1.51
N SER A 150 -25.32 -22.56 0.78
CA SER A 150 -26.39 -22.69 -0.19
C SER A 150 -27.71 -22.67 0.60
N SER A 151 -28.09 -21.51 1.11
CA SER A 151 -29.50 -21.22 1.34
C SER A 151 -30.05 -20.96 -0.05
N SER A 152 -30.87 -21.88 -0.55
CA SER A 152 -31.71 -21.70 -1.72
C SER A 152 -32.46 -20.38 -1.60
N LEU A 153 -31.92 -19.33 -2.21
CA LEU A 153 -32.65 -18.07 -2.38
C LEU A 153 -33.64 -18.36 -3.51
N GLN A 154 -34.87 -18.75 -3.15
CA GLN A 154 -35.99 -18.74 -4.08
C GLN A 154 -36.17 -17.29 -4.52
N ILE A 155 -35.74 -16.98 -5.73
CA ILE A 155 -36.05 -15.73 -6.39
C ILE A 155 -37.46 -15.91 -6.95
N ASP A 156 -38.47 -15.54 -6.15
CA ASP A 156 -39.83 -15.42 -6.66
C ASP A 156 -39.88 -14.20 -7.59
N TYR A 157 -39.98 -14.47 -8.88
CA TYR A 157 -40.29 -13.45 -9.88
C TYR A 157 -41.76 -13.06 -9.71
N HIS A 158 -42.01 -11.94 -9.03
CA HIS A 158 -43.27 -11.25 -9.17
C HIS A 158 -43.30 -10.64 -10.59
N LYS A 159 -44.01 -11.31 -11.50
CA LYS A 159 -44.42 -10.69 -12.76
C LYS A 159 -45.46 -9.63 -12.42
N GLU A 160 -45.08 -8.37 -12.49
CA GLU A 160 -46.04 -7.29 -12.66
C GLU A 160 -46.60 -7.40 -14.09
N THR A 161 -47.84 -7.88 -14.20
CA THR A 161 -48.63 -7.82 -15.43
C THR A 161 -49.13 -6.37 -15.65
N PRO A 162 -49.21 -5.91 -16.91
CA PRO A 162 -49.52 -4.53 -17.27
C PRO A 162 -50.99 -4.13 -17.05
#